data_AF-A0A5M5C098-F1
#
_entry.id   AF-A0A5M5C098-F1
#
_cell.length_a   1.000
_cell.length_b   1.000
_cell.length_c   1.000
_cell.angle_alpha   90.00
_cell.angle_beta   90.00
_cell.angle_gamma   90.00
#
_symmetry.space_group_name_H-M   'P 1'
#
loop_
_entity.id
_entity.type
_entity.pdbx_description
1 polymer ?
#
loop_
_entity_poly.entity_id
_entity_poly.type
_entity_poly.pdbx_seq_one_letter_code
_entity_poly.pdbx_strand_id
1 'polypeptide(L)'
;MMKKIFILFTLFTATLLSSCSDDDEKSLVPDTIEISADKFHADSEGAKTEVVVTSSGNWRVTNNYSWVHTSADSGQNGDKITVTIDPNSSGEELKGILKFFTGTATASLKVSSEADGSGGGGDDDDGAWKIVSSKKLSLLSNVQYIEVKIDGTVGKDDLSISYSDEQTWISEALRKESVNGNIVISLKVEENVAGEPRECTVTFTDGELSKEVLVVQEKKKYIKLSTEDETVFGLEGGSLTVDVDASVPYEFESDSWIVAEKSTDTPDRFVFKIQESETTRSGKIRFYCPESVLYDVVLDINQINKNLPEVTIVDDNFRTWLVEQEYISQDGDKYLLTEKGLSATEIYHDGAKNKKQIKSVEGIEVFENLERITIEAASVYSSVQNHLTKFDISKLKKVASLSIDFNPLEEIMLGDNPVTELAFENLCYKDTYKFPSPESVKVSGTKLKTFNIPLTSYGYDFEVQNRLTVIDISGCPNLEKMNCKRSESGVSILKKIKVTQAQKDRIAAGQLLITLNEKLEDILEVVP
;
A
#
# COMPACT_ATOMS: atom_id res chain seq x y z
N MET A 1 21.17 42.67 -28.22
CA MET A 1 19.72 42.93 -28.47
C MET A 1 19.19 41.85 -29.39
N MET A 2 18.20 41.07 -28.94
CA MET A 2 17.18 40.30 -29.68
C MET A 2 16.60 39.28 -28.67
N LYS A 3 15.54 39.68 -27.96
CA LYS A 3 14.11 39.35 -28.17
C LYS A 3 13.72 38.03 -27.51
N LYS A 4 13.27 38.14 -26.25
CA LYS A 4 12.48 37.13 -25.55
C LYS A 4 11.11 37.02 -26.23
N ILE A 5 10.78 35.84 -26.72
CA ILE A 5 9.45 35.50 -27.24
C ILE A 5 8.72 34.77 -26.10
N PHE A 6 7.72 35.43 -25.52
CA PHE A 6 6.71 34.79 -24.68
C PHE A 6 5.68 34.15 -25.63
N ILE A 7 5.57 32.82 -25.63
CA ILE A 7 4.46 32.11 -26.27
C ILE A 7 3.44 31.78 -25.18
N LEU A 8 2.29 32.42 -25.31
CA LEU A 8 1.06 32.22 -24.57
C LEU A 8 0.35 31.01 -25.20
N PHE A 9 0.15 29.91 -24.48
CA PHE A 9 -0.71 28.81 -24.94
C PHE A 9 -2.09 28.92 -24.29
N THR A 10 -3.06 29.27 -25.14
CA THR A 10 -4.50 29.33 -24.88
C THR A 10 -5.08 27.94 -24.67
N LEU A 11 -5.79 27.73 -23.54
CA LEU A 11 -6.66 26.58 -23.31
C LEU A 11 -7.83 26.61 -24.30
N PHE A 12 -7.99 25.54 -25.08
CA PHE A 12 -9.22 25.25 -25.83
C PHE A 12 -9.96 24.11 -25.12
N THR A 13 -11.15 24.42 -24.62
CA THR A 13 -12.15 23.46 -24.15
C THR A 13 -12.83 22.81 -25.36
N ALA A 14 -12.94 21.48 -25.37
CA ALA A 14 -13.92 20.77 -26.18
C ALA A 14 -14.46 19.57 -25.39
N THR A 15 -15.72 19.69 -24.99
CA THR A 15 -16.57 18.59 -24.52
C THR A 15 -17.11 17.80 -25.72
N LEU A 16 -17.16 16.46 -25.66
CA LEU A 16 -18.39 15.64 -25.66
C LEU A 16 -18.15 14.14 -26.02
N LEU A 17 -18.73 13.28 -25.17
CA LEU A 17 -19.37 11.96 -25.41
C LEU A 17 -18.54 10.66 -25.58
N SER A 18 -18.40 9.95 -24.46
CA SER A 18 -18.84 8.55 -24.18
C SER A 18 -18.81 7.50 -25.31
N SER A 19 -17.95 6.48 -25.18
CA SER A 19 -18.29 5.06 -25.44
C SER A 19 -17.16 4.08 -25.06
N CYS A 20 -17.43 3.25 -24.05
CA CYS A 20 -16.90 1.90 -23.74
C CYS A 20 -15.40 1.61 -23.44
N SER A 21 -15.28 0.94 -22.28
CA SER A 21 -14.35 -0.14 -21.88
C SER A 21 -13.13 0.27 -21.06
N ASP A 22 -13.06 -0.37 -19.89
CA ASP A 22 -11.94 -0.36 -18.95
C ASP A 22 -10.60 -0.60 -19.65
N ASP A 23 -9.73 0.39 -19.56
CA ASP A 23 -8.31 0.23 -19.33
C ASP A 23 -7.92 1.44 -18.47
N ASP A 24 -7.13 1.22 -17.42
CA ASP A 24 -6.59 2.29 -16.59
C ASP A 24 -6.01 3.40 -17.49
N GLU A 25 -6.70 4.53 -17.61
CA GLU A 25 -6.10 5.75 -18.16
C GLU A 25 -5.08 6.26 -17.14
N LYS A 26 -3.92 5.59 -17.12
CA LYS A 26 -2.67 6.24 -16.76
C LYS A 26 -2.60 7.44 -17.69
N SER A 27 -2.83 8.63 -17.13
CA SER A 27 -2.62 9.90 -17.79
C SER A 27 -1.38 9.81 -18.71
N LEU A 28 -1.61 9.76 -20.02
CA LEU A 28 -0.57 9.64 -21.07
C LEU A 28 0.19 10.97 -21.23
N VAL A 29 0.43 11.68 -20.13
CA VAL A 29 1.34 12.82 -20.15
C VAL A 29 2.75 12.20 -20.23
N PRO A 30 3.47 12.36 -21.35
CA PRO A 30 4.82 11.82 -21.45
C PRO A 30 5.69 12.44 -20.36
N ASP A 31 6.64 11.66 -19.83
CA ASP A 31 7.62 12.22 -18.91
C ASP A 31 8.33 13.41 -19.58
N THR A 32 8.41 14.51 -18.87
CA THR A 32 9.20 15.69 -19.26
C THR A 32 10.19 16.03 -18.18
N ILE A 33 11.39 16.45 -18.59
CA ILE A 33 12.38 17.07 -17.71
C ILE A 33 13.14 18.15 -18.49
N GLU A 34 13.29 19.31 -17.88
CA GLU A 34 14.03 20.46 -18.37
C GLU A 34 14.86 21.04 -17.23
N ILE A 35 16.04 21.55 -17.55
CA ILE A 35 16.94 22.20 -16.59
C ILE A 35 17.22 23.63 -17.04
N SER A 36 17.38 24.55 -16.10
CA SER A 36 17.56 25.98 -16.40
C SER A 36 18.86 26.33 -17.13
N ALA A 37 19.81 25.38 -17.21
CA ALA A 37 21.08 25.54 -17.92
C ALA A 37 21.52 24.21 -18.55
N ASP A 38 21.97 24.24 -19.81
CA ASP A 38 22.52 23.08 -20.51
C ASP A 38 24.05 23.00 -20.43
N LYS A 39 24.70 24.06 -19.94
CA LYS A 39 26.15 24.18 -19.76
C LYS A 39 26.49 24.94 -18.48
N PHE A 40 27.55 24.50 -17.82
CA PHE A 40 28.19 25.19 -16.72
C PHE A 40 29.70 25.12 -16.86
N HIS A 41 30.35 26.26 -16.74
CA HIS A 41 31.79 26.41 -16.95
C HIS A 41 32.40 27.10 -15.73
N ALA A 42 33.52 26.56 -15.25
CA ALA A 42 34.35 27.14 -14.21
C ALA A 42 35.75 27.44 -14.76
N ASP A 43 36.40 28.46 -14.21
CA ASP A 43 37.84 28.63 -14.36
C ASP A 43 38.59 27.62 -13.46
N SER A 44 39.90 27.78 -13.30
CA SER A 44 40.70 26.84 -12.50
C SER A 44 40.45 26.91 -10.99
N GLU A 45 39.81 27.98 -10.49
CA GLU A 45 39.47 28.13 -9.08
C GLU A 45 38.13 27.45 -8.72
N GLY A 46 37.46 26.87 -9.72
CA GLY A 46 36.17 26.23 -9.54
C GLY A 46 35.06 27.26 -9.43
N ALA A 47 33.82 26.79 -9.46
CA ALA A 47 32.66 27.67 -9.41
C ALA A 47 31.43 26.94 -8.88
N LYS A 48 30.40 27.70 -8.51
CA LYS A 48 29.08 27.17 -8.19
C LYS A 48 28.02 27.82 -9.06
N THR A 49 27.02 27.05 -9.45
CA THR A 49 25.83 27.55 -10.13
C THR A 49 24.57 26.90 -9.58
N GLU A 50 23.43 27.58 -9.68
CA GLU A 50 22.12 27.00 -9.40
C GLU A 50 21.48 26.49 -10.71
N VAL A 51 20.93 25.27 -10.64
CA VAL A 51 20.17 24.64 -11.72
C VAL A 51 18.76 24.36 -11.21
N VAL A 52 17.76 24.95 -11.85
CA VAL A 52 16.35 24.68 -11.57
C VAL A 52 15.92 23.50 -12.43
N VAL A 53 15.33 22.47 -11.81
CA VAL A 53 14.83 21.28 -12.49
C VAL A 53 13.31 21.39 -12.62
N THR A 54 12.81 21.47 -13.84
CA THR A 54 11.36 21.43 -14.14
C THR A 54 11.02 20.05 -14.68
N SER A 55 10.23 19.27 -13.95
CA SER A 55 9.93 17.87 -14.27
C SER A 55 8.45 17.53 -14.11
N SER A 56 8.01 16.51 -14.85
CA SER A 56 6.67 15.92 -14.74
C SER A 56 6.47 15.05 -13.49
N GLY A 57 7.54 14.74 -12.75
CA GLY A 57 7.56 13.88 -11.57
C GLY A 57 8.92 13.91 -10.86
N ASN A 58 9.14 13.01 -9.89
CA ASN A 58 10.42 12.93 -9.18
C ASN A 58 11.58 12.74 -10.17
N TRP A 59 12.67 13.47 -9.95
CA TRP A 59 13.85 13.42 -10.80
C TRP A 59 15.05 12.81 -10.06
N ARG A 60 16.03 12.35 -10.83
CA ARG A 60 17.37 11.96 -10.35
C ARG A 60 18.45 12.49 -11.27
N VAL A 61 19.65 12.76 -10.77
CA VAL A 61 20.82 13.13 -11.57
C VAL A 61 21.94 12.11 -11.33
N THR A 62 22.57 11.65 -12.42
CA THR A 62 23.82 10.89 -12.32
C THR A 62 25.01 11.79 -12.51
N ASN A 63 25.92 11.73 -11.55
CA ASN A 63 27.22 12.37 -11.57
C ASN A 63 28.30 11.31 -11.38
N ASN A 64 29.17 11.16 -12.39
CA ASN A 64 30.27 10.20 -12.38
C ASN A 64 31.64 10.89 -12.26
N TYR A 65 31.66 12.17 -11.90
CA TYR A 65 32.86 13.00 -11.88
C TYR A 65 33.14 13.43 -10.45
N SER A 66 34.33 13.10 -9.94
CA SER A 66 34.75 13.42 -8.58
C SER A 66 34.99 14.91 -8.33
N TRP A 67 35.17 15.71 -9.39
CA TRP A 67 35.43 17.16 -9.36
C TRP A 67 34.16 18.00 -9.55
N VAL A 68 32.99 17.35 -9.60
CA VAL A 68 31.68 18.01 -9.71
C VAL A 68 30.82 17.50 -8.57
N HIS A 69 30.07 18.37 -7.91
CA HIS A 69 29.17 18.02 -6.82
C HIS A 69 27.81 18.64 -7.04
N THR A 70 26.76 17.87 -6.78
CA THR A 70 25.38 18.35 -6.79
C THR A 70 24.84 18.37 -5.37
N SER A 71 24.13 19.43 -4.98
CA SER A 71 23.54 19.52 -3.63
C SER A 71 22.45 18.45 -3.38
N ALA A 72 21.93 17.85 -4.44
CA ALA A 72 21.02 16.71 -4.40
C ALA A 72 21.23 15.85 -5.66
N ASP A 73 21.09 14.54 -5.52
CA ASP A 73 21.12 13.56 -6.62
C ASP A 73 19.72 13.12 -7.08
N SER A 74 18.68 13.59 -6.39
CA SER A 74 17.26 13.38 -6.70
C SER A 74 16.39 14.45 -6.05
N GLY A 75 15.15 14.60 -6.52
CA GLY A 75 14.25 15.63 -6.01
C GLY A 75 12.90 15.67 -6.72
N GLN A 76 12.18 16.78 -6.55
CA GLN A 76 10.83 17.05 -7.07
C GLN A 76 10.81 18.21 -8.08
N ASN A 77 9.68 18.36 -8.76
CA ASN A 77 9.51 19.43 -9.76
C ASN A 77 9.67 20.82 -9.13
N GLY A 78 10.51 21.65 -9.76
CA GLY A 78 10.78 23.02 -9.33
C GLY A 78 11.97 23.15 -8.38
N ASP A 79 12.59 22.03 -8.01
CA ASP A 79 13.77 22.04 -7.13
C ASP A 79 14.92 22.84 -7.74
N LYS A 80 15.64 23.52 -6.87
CA LYS A 80 16.89 24.21 -7.19
C LYS A 80 18.03 23.42 -6.60
N ILE A 81 18.94 22.96 -7.45
CA ILE A 81 20.16 22.31 -6.99
C ILE A 81 21.36 23.18 -7.27
N THR A 82 22.31 23.17 -6.34
CA THR A 82 23.61 23.80 -6.54
C THR A 82 24.54 22.78 -7.17
N VAL A 83 25.10 23.10 -8.33
CA VAL A 83 26.20 22.36 -8.96
C VAL A 83 27.49 23.09 -8.66
N THR A 84 28.41 22.42 -7.99
CA THR A 84 29.75 22.91 -7.66
C THR A 84 30.76 22.19 -8.54
N ILE A 85 31.58 22.95 -9.26
CA ILE A 85 32.81 22.46 -9.86
C ILE A 85 33.93 22.83 -8.87
N ASP A 86 34.67 21.84 -8.41
CA ASP A 86 35.83 22.07 -7.56
C ASP A 86 36.94 22.80 -8.33
N PRO A 87 37.86 23.50 -7.63
CA PRO A 87 39.06 24.03 -8.25
C PRO A 87 39.77 22.97 -9.10
N ASN A 88 39.98 23.27 -10.39
CA ASN A 88 40.72 22.43 -11.30
C ASN A 88 42.19 22.79 -11.26
N SER A 89 42.91 22.13 -10.35
CA SER A 89 44.37 22.23 -10.27
C SER A 89 45.12 21.33 -11.27
N SER A 90 44.41 20.72 -12.23
CA SER A 90 45.05 19.90 -13.26
C SER A 90 45.52 20.78 -14.41
N GLY A 91 46.64 20.41 -15.04
CA GLY A 91 47.16 21.11 -16.22
C GLY A 91 46.34 20.88 -17.50
N GLU A 92 45.16 20.26 -17.39
CA GLU A 92 44.28 19.95 -18.51
C GLU A 92 42.84 20.37 -18.21
N GLU A 93 42.07 20.62 -19.26
CA GLU A 93 40.65 20.97 -19.13
C GLU A 93 39.84 19.73 -18.74
N LEU A 94 39.01 19.85 -17.70
CA LEU A 94 38.10 18.78 -17.29
C LEU A 94 36.75 18.94 -17.99
N LYS A 95 36.17 17.83 -18.47
CA LYS A 95 34.86 17.81 -19.16
C LYS A 95 33.98 16.69 -18.62
N GLY A 96 32.74 17.02 -18.32
CA GLY A 96 31.75 16.07 -17.85
C GLY A 96 30.32 16.35 -18.35
N ILE A 97 29.45 15.35 -18.22
CA ILE A 97 28.03 15.48 -18.54
C ILE A 97 27.21 14.86 -17.40
N LEU A 98 26.50 15.71 -16.66
CA LEU A 98 25.51 15.29 -15.67
C LEU A 98 24.19 15.01 -16.41
N LYS A 99 23.55 13.88 -16.10
CA LYS A 99 22.27 13.50 -16.74
C LYS A 99 21.16 13.47 -15.71
N PHE A 100 20.11 14.24 -15.96
CA PHE A 100 18.90 14.30 -15.15
C PHE A 100 17.82 13.44 -15.79
N PHE A 101 17.06 12.72 -14.99
CA PHE A 101 16.02 11.80 -15.45
C PHE A 101 14.72 12.01 -14.70
N THR A 102 13.61 11.99 -15.42
CA THR A 102 12.26 11.74 -14.86
C THR A 102 11.64 10.66 -15.73
N GLY A 103 11.37 9.49 -15.13
CA GLY A 103 10.97 8.29 -15.87
C GLY A 103 11.91 7.98 -17.04
N THR A 104 11.42 8.09 -18.27
CA THR A 104 12.22 7.87 -19.51
C THR A 104 12.84 9.14 -20.11
N ALA A 105 12.41 10.33 -19.67
CA ALA A 105 12.91 11.59 -20.17
C ALA A 105 14.30 11.92 -19.60
N THR A 106 15.16 12.56 -20.39
CA THR A 106 16.53 12.93 -19.99
C THR A 106 16.87 14.37 -20.35
N ALA A 107 17.41 15.13 -19.40
CA ALA A 107 18.08 16.41 -19.64
C ALA A 107 19.58 16.28 -19.29
N SER A 108 20.43 17.12 -19.88
CA SER A 108 21.89 17.01 -19.68
C SER A 108 22.54 18.36 -19.44
N LEU A 109 23.34 18.45 -18.37
CA LEU A 109 24.18 19.59 -18.06
C LEU A 109 25.63 19.23 -18.41
N LYS A 110 26.20 19.94 -19.39
CA LYS A 110 27.63 19.83 -19.71
C LYS A 110 28.42 20.69 -18.72
N VAL A 111 29.39 20.10 -18.05
CA VAL A 111 30.26 20.78 -17.10
C VAL A 111 31.68 20.80 -17.64
N SER A 112 32.36 21.94 -17.54
CA SER A 112 33.79 22.02 -17.80
C SER A 112 34.51 22.94 -16.84
N SER A 113 35.77 22.62 -16.57
CA SER A 113 36.67 23.46 -15.78
C SER A 113 37.92 23.74 -16.61
N GLU A 114 38.31 25.01 -16.72
CA GLU A 114 39.59 25.35 -17.36
C GLU A 114 40.74 24.67 -16.64
N ALA A 115 41.76 24.27 -17.41
CA ALA A 115 43.05 23.89 -16.84
C ALA A 115 43.54 25.03 -15.95
N ASP A 116 44.30 24.70 -14.91
CA ASP A 116 44.97 25.76 -14.18
C ASP A 116 45.92 26.53 -15.09
N GLY A 117 45.50 27.74 -15.49
CA GLY A 117 46.33 28.72 -16.16
C GLY A 117 47.52 29.15 -15.29
N SER A 118 47.46 28.82 -13.99
CA SER A 118 48.61 28.64 -13.13
C SER A 118 49.32 27.31 -13.47
N GLY A 119 49.86 27.27 -14.69
CA GLY A 119 51.27 26.87 -14.87
C GLY A 119 52.22 27.86 -14.18
N GLY A 120 51.84 28.35 -12.99
CA GLY A 120 52.63 29.14 -12.09
C GLY A 120 53.37 28.15 -11.22
N GLY A 121 54.55 27.74 -11.70
CA GLY A 121 55.56 27.18 -10.84
C GLY A 121 55.69 28.04 -9.60
N GLY A 122 55.24 27.53 -8.47
CA GLY A 122 56.07 27.56 -7.29
C GLY A 122 57.12 26.47 -7.49
N ASP A 123 58.25 26.86 -8.08
CA ASP A 123 59.61 26.34 -7.88
C ASP A 123 59.80 24.87 -7.45
N ASP A 124 59.17 23.91 -8.15
CA ASP A 124 59.62 22.50 -8.17
C ASP A 124 59.89 22.02 -9.61
N ASP A 125 60.26 22.95 -10.51
CA ASP A 125 60.73 22.64 -11.87
C ASP A 125 62.23 22.36 -11.84
N ASP A 126 62.60 21.29 -11.16
CA ASP A 126 63.94 20.70 -11.20
C ASP A 126 64.19 20.00 -12.56
N GLY A 127 63.23 20.07 -13.49
CA GLY A 127 63.27 19.47 -14.83
C GLY A 127 63.05 17.95 -14.89
N ALA A 128 62.88 17.27 -13.74
CA ALA A 128 62.85 15.80 -13.67
C ALA A 128 61.44 15.19 -13.74
N TRP A 129 60.52 15.56 -12.83
CA TRP A 129 59.12 15.06 -12.77
C TRP A 129 58.21 15.97 -11.94
N LYS A 130 56.88 15.88 -12.11
CA LYS A 130 55.86 16.67 -11.41
C LYS A 130 54.58 15.89 -11.14
N ILE A 131 53.88 16.23 -10.05
CA ILE A 131 52.52 15.76 -9.78
C ILE A 131 51.55 16.65 -10.58
N VAL A 132 50.75 16.04 -11.45
CA VAL A 132 49.76 16.74 -12.31
C VAL A 132 48.31 16.54 -11.86
N SER A 133 48.09 15.68 -10.86
CA SER A 133 46.83 15.60 -10.10
C SER A 133 46.82 16.58 -8.93
N SER A 134 45.66 16.75 -8.28
CA SER A 134 45.53 17.63 -7.11
C SER A 134 46.49 17.26 -5.98
N LYS A 135 47.19 18.28 -5.43
CA LYS A 135 48.07 18.15 -4.27
C LYS A 135 47.32 18.12 -2.93
N LYS A 136 45.99 18.37 -2.94
CA LYS A 136 45.11 18.22 -1.78
C LYS A 136 43.83 17.49 -2.20
N LEU A 137 43.48 16.43 -1.48
CA LEU A 137 42.30 15.60 -1.73
C LEU A 137 41.42 15.59 -0.48
N SER A 138 40.15 15.96 -0.62
CA SER A 138 39.15 15.92 0.47
C SER A 138 38.14 14.82 0.17
N LEU A 139 38.09 13.79 1.01
CA LEU A 139 37.39 12.54 0.75
C LEU A 139 36.22 12.33 1.73
N LEU A 140 35.11 11.81 1.21
CA LEU A 140 34.06 11.22 2.04
C LEU A 140 34.59 9.96 2.74
N SER A 141 33.96 9.59 3.85
CA SER A 141 34.40 8.48 4.69
C SER A 141 34.49 7.14 3.97
N ASN A 142 33.72 6.94 2.88
CA ASN A 142 33.56 5.68 2.15
C ASN A 142 34.32 5.62 0.81
N VAL A 143 35.15 6.62 0.48
CA VAL A 143 36.02 6.55 -0.70
C VAL A 143 37.01 5.41 -0.54
N GLN A 144 37.08 4.51 -1.53
CA GLN A 144 37.94 3.33 -1.49
C GLN A 144 39.26 3.51 -2.25
N TYR A 145 39.31 4.40 -3.23
CA TYR A 145 40.48 4.60 -4.08
C TYR A 145 40.63 6.07 -4.50
N ILE A 146 41.88 6.52 -4.55
CA ILE A 146 42.29 7.79 -5.14
C ILE A 146 43.43 7.57 -6.14
N GLU A 147 43.58 8.48 -7.11
CA GLU A 147 44.65 8.41 -8.11
C GLU A 147 45.55 9.63 -8.02
N VAL A 148 46.86 9.39 -7.95
CA VAL A 148 47.90 10.42 -8.09
C VAL A 148 48.57 10.23 -9.45
N LYS A 149 48.63 11.30 -10.24
CA LYS A 149 49.21 11.30 -11.58
C LYS A 149 50.53 12.07 -11.57
N ILE A 150 51.55 11.44 -12.11
CA ILE A 150 52.91 11.96 -12.19
C ILE A 150 53.33 12.02 -13.67
N ASP A 151 53.88 13.15 -14.06
CA ASP A 151 54.39 13.45 -15.41
C ASP A 151 55.89 13.76 -15.33
N GLY A 152 56.70 13.23 -16.24
CA GLY A 152 58.15 13.47 -16.30
C GLY A 152 58.99 12.24 -16.61
N THR A 153 60.30 12.38 -16.44
CA THR A 153 61.33 11.40 -16.80
C THR A 153 61.62 10.33 -15.74
N VAL A 154 60.86 10.31 -14.64
CA VAL A 154 61.05 9.34 -13.55
C VAL A 154 60.55 7.95 -13.94
N GLY A 155 61.33 6.91 -13.67
CA GLY A 155 60.91 5.53 -13.84
C GLY A 155 59.89 5.13 -12.79
N LYS A 156 58.83 4.41 -13.18
CA LYS A 156 57.78 3.97 -12.24
C LYS A 156 58.33 3.19 -11.04
N ASP A 157 59.43 2.45 -11.22
CA ASP A 157 60.02 1.57 -10.21
C ASP A 157 61.05 2.31 -9.33
N ASP A 158 61.48 3.52 -9.72
CA ASP A 158 62.43 4.34 -8.96
C ASP A 158 61.74 5.21 -7.89
N LEU A 159 60.42 5.37 -8.01
CA LEU A 159 59.64 6.28 -7.19
C LEU A 159 59.08 5.59 -5.94
N SER A 160 59.64 5.93 -4.78
CA SER A 160 59.21 5.43 -3.48
C SER A 160 58.06 6.26 -2.89
N ILE A 161 57.21 5.62 -2.09
CA ILE A 161 56.07 6.26 -1.41
C ILE A 161 56.28 6.13 0.09
N SER A 162 56.12 7.23 0.80
CA SER A 162 56.03 7.27 2.26
C SER A 162 54.80 8.05 2.69
N TYR A 163 54.42 7.89 3.95
CA TYR A 163 53.23 8.48 4.54
C TYR A 163 53.63 9.23 5.80
N SER A 164 52.95 10.34 6.07
CA SER A 164 53.05 10.98 7.39
C SER A 164 52.51 10.03 8.45
N ASP A 165 53.25 9.88 9.54
CA ASP A 165 52.92 9.02 10.68
C ASP A 165 52.78 7.53 10.35
N GLU A 166 52.61 6.68 11.38
CA GLU A 166 52.43 5.22 11.25
C GLU A 166 50.98 4.85 10.86
N GLN A 167 50.43 5.53 9.84
CA GLN A 167 49.05 5.32 9.40
C GLN A 167 48.90 3.99 8.62
N THR A 168 47.70 3.37 8.69
CA THR A 168 47.39 2.09 8.02
C THR A 168 46.18 2.15 7.08
N TRP A 169 45.60 3.34 6.89
CA TRP A 169 44.34 3.53 6.15
C TRP A 169 44.53 4.00 4.71
N ILE A 170 45.73 4.44 4.32
CA ILE A 170 46.13 4.66 2.93
C ILE A 170 47.27 3.69 2.59
N SER A 171 47.15 3.01 1.44
CA SER A 171 48.23 2.16 0.93
C SER A 171 48.28 2.17 -0.59
N GLU A 172 49.44 1.90 -1.18
CA GLU A 172 49.56 1.72 -2.62
C GLU A 172 48.83 0.44 -3.05
N ALA A 173 47.85 0.60 -3.93
CA ALA A 173 47.09 -0.51 -4.50
C ALA A 173 47.66 -0.95 -5.84
N LEU A 174 48.01 0.02 -6.68
CA LEU A 174 48.42 -0.23 -8.05
C LEU A 174 49.25 0.91 -8.60
N ARG A 175 50.27 0.55 -9.39
CA ARG A 175 51.05 1.48 -10.18
C ARG A 175 50.98 1.12 -11.66
N LYS A 176 50.68 2.11 -12.48
CA LYS A 176 50.63 1.98 -13.94
C LYS A 176 51.48 3.05 -14.59
N GLU A 177 52.12 2.69 -15.69
CA GLU A 177 52.75 3.63 -16.59
C GLU A 177 51.90 3.70 -17.85
N SER A 178 51.58 4.91 -18.28
CA SER A 178 50.83 5.17 -19.51
C SER A 178 51.76 5.08 -20.72
N VAL A 179 51.16 4.96 -21.91
CA VAL A 179 51.90 4.93 -23.19
C VAL A 179 52.76 6.20 -23.41
N ASN A 180 52.43 7.29 -22.72
CA ASN A 180 53.13 8.57 -22.82
C ASN A 180 54.18 8.77 -21.71
N GLY A 181 54.48 7.76 -20.90
CA GLY A 181 55.45 7.84 -19.80
C GLY A 181 54.88 8.35 -18.46
N ASN A 182 53.64 8.87 -18.44
CA ASN A 182 53.02 9.30 -17.18
C ASN A 182 52.75 8.12 -16.26
N ILE A 183 53.03 8.28 -14.98
CA ILE A 183 52.76 7.29 -13.95
C ILE A 183 51.43 7.63 -13.28
N VAL A 184 50.59 6.61 -13.08
CA VAL A 184 49.36 6.68 -12.29
C VAL A 184 49.50 5.73 -11.12
N ILE A 185 49.42 6.30 -9.92
CA ILE A 185 49.46 5.56 -8.65
C ILE A 185 48.05 5.58 -8.07
N SER A 186 47.43 4.42 -7.99
CA SER A 186 46.16 4.23 -7.29
C SER A 186 46.46 3.87 -5.83
N LEU A 187 45.98 4.69 -4.91
CA LEU A 187 46.06 4.43 -3.48
C LEU A 187 44.71 3.89 -3.00
N LYS A 188 44.73 2.78 -2.26
CA LYS A 188 43.56 2.28 -1.52
C LYS A 188 43.39 3.13 -0.27
N VAL A 189 42.15 3.50 0.01
CA VAL A 189 41.73 4.27 1.18
C VAL A 189 40.71 3.43 1.95
N GLU A 190 40.98 3.12 3.21
CA GLU A 190 40.04 2.41 4.08
C GLU A 190 38.90 3.34 4.54
N GLU A 191 37.73 2.78 4.87
CA GLU A 191 36.60 3.56 5.38
C GLU A 191 36.93 4.14 6.77
N ASN A 192 36.54 5.39 7.05
CA ASN A 192 36.67 5.97 8.39
C ASN A 192 35.42 5.69 9.25
N VAL A 193 35.32 4.49 9.82
CA VAL A 193 34.05 3.93 10.37
C VAL A 193 33.54 4.53 11.70
N ALA A 194 34.39 5.12 12.54
CA ALA A 194 33.98 5.67 13.84
C ALA A 194 34.95 6.72 14.45
N GLY A 195 35.97 7.16 13.69
CA GLY A 195 37.00 8.07 14.18
C GLY A 195 36.74 9.53 13.82
N GLU A 196 37.44 10.46 14.44
CA GLU A 196 37.50 11.87 14.00
C GLU A 196 37.98 11.98 12.53
N PRO A 197 37.77 13.13 11.87
CA PRO A 197 38.42 13.39 10.59
C PRO A 197 39.92 13.12 10.68
N ARG A 198 40.46 12.47 9.64
CA ARG A 198 41.86 12.05 9.62
C ARG A 198 42.55 12.58 8.37
N GLU A 199 43.85 12.83 8.47
CA GLU A 199 44.66 13.29 7.35
C GLU A 199 45.98 12.52 7.26
N CYS A 200 46.54 12.52 6.05
CA CYS A 200 47.83 11.90 5.75
C CYS A 200 48.48 12.67 4.60
N THR A 201 49.73 13.07 4.77
CA THR A 201 50.58 13.53 3.67
C THR A 201 51.24 12.31 3.04
N VAL A 202 50.97 12.10 1.74
CA VAL A 202 51.62 11.07 0.93
C VAL A 202 52.80 11.71 0.22
N THR A 203 54.01 11.23 0.50
CA THR A 203 55.25 11.76 -0.07
C THR A 203 55.81 10.79 -1.10
N PHE A 204 56.00 11.28 -2.32
CA PHE A 204 56.58 10.56 -3.44
C PHE A 204 58.02 11.01 -3.62
N THR A 205 58.97 10.08 -3.60
CA THR A 205 60.42 10.38 -3.60
C THR A 205 61.15 9.65 -4.71
N ASP A 206 61.95 10.39 -5.46
CA ASP A 206 62.90 9.92 -6.48
C ASP A 206 64.28 10.55 -6.20
N GLY A 207 65.22 9.74 -5.74
CA GLY A 207 66.54 10.20 -5.30
C GLY A 207 66.45 11.23 -4.16
N GLU A 208 66.91 12.46 -4.43
CA GLU A 208 66.87 13.57 -3.48
C GLU A 208 65.58 14.42 -3.60
N LEU A 209 64.76 14.20 -4.64
CA LEU A 209 63.55 14.96 -4.90
C LEU A 209 62.33 14.30 -4.26
N SER A 210 61.53 15.08 -3.54
CA SER A 210 60.29 14.62 -2.92
C SER A 210 59.14 15.58 -3.18
N LYS A 211 57.94 15.05 -3.50
CA LYS A 211 56.71 15.83 -3.70
C LYS A 211 55.56 15.23 -2.91
N GLU A 212 54.67 16.10 -2.43
CA GLU A 212 53.67 15.73 -1.43
C GLU A 212 52.22 15.92 -1.92
N VAL A 213 51.33 15.04 -1.46
CA VAL A 213 49.88 15.14 -1.61
C VAL A 213 49.23 15.02 -0.23
N LEU A 214 48.47 16.02 0.19
CA LEU A 214 47.67 15.98 1.41
C LEU A 214 46.33 15.28 1.16
N VAL A 215 46.05 14.20 1.87
CA VAL A 215 44.78 13.48 1.84
C VAL A 215 44.05 13.71 3.15
N VAL A 216 42.85 14.28 3.09
CA VAL A 216 41.95 14.51 4.24
C VAL A 216 40.70 13.65 4.03
N GLN A 217 40.31 12.86 5.03
CA GLN A 217 39.13 12.01 4.98
C GLN A 217 38.17 12.33 6.15
N GLU A 218 36.91 12.63 5.82
CA GLU A 218 35.87 12.86 6.81
C GLU A 218 35.52 11.57 7.59
N LYS A 219 34.92 11.74 8.77
CA LYS A 219 34.33 10.65 9.55
C LYS A 219 33.06 10.10 8.91
N LYS A 220 32.75 8.83 9.15
CA LYS A 220 31.48 8.23 8.75
C LYS A 220 30.32 8.89 9.48
N LYS A 221 29.38 9.42 8.70
CA LYS A 221 28.13 10.02 9.16
C LYS A 221 27.00 8.99 9.10
N TYR A 222 26.25 8.81 10.18
CA TYR A 222 25.15 7.86 10.25
C TYR A 222 24.16 8.20 11.38
N ILE A 223 22.93 7.67 11.23
CA ILE A 223 21.95 7.48 12.31
C ILE A 223 21.57 6.00 12.25
N LYS A 224 21.65 5.30 13.37
CA LYS A 224 21.31 3.89 13.48
C LYS A 224 20.38 3.69 14.66
N LEU A 225 19.29 2.98 14.43
CA LEU A 225 18.34 2.59 15.45
C LEU A 225 18.54 1.11 15.77
N SER A 226 18.53 0.75 17.05
CA SER A 226 18.40 -0.63 17.51
C SER A 226 17.09 -0.80 18.27
N THR A 227 16.28 -1.75 17.81
CA THR A 227 15.08 -2.24 18.49
C THR A 227 15.08 -3.76 18.44
N GLU A 228 14.88 -4.40 19.60
CA GLU A 228 14.62 -5.83 19.71
C GLU A 228 13.11 -6.13 19.73
N ASP A 229 12.28 -5.10 19.92
CA ASP A 229 10.84 -5.22 20.09
C ASP A 229 10.09 -5.25 18.74
N GLU A 230 8.93 -5.93 18.72
CA GLU A 230 7.99 -5.88 17.60
C GLU A 230 7.45 -4.46 17.40
N THR A 231 7.26 -4.04 16.14
CA THR A 231 6.59 -2.78 15.81
C THR A 231 5.08 -2.95 15.58
N VAL A 232 4.53 -4.13 15.94
CA VAL A 232 3.11 -4.48 15.79
C VAL A 232 2.46 -4.71 17.16
N PHE A 233 1.64 -3.76 17.58
CA PHE A 233 0.97 -3.73 18.89
C PHE A 233 -0.49 -4.17 18.79
N GLY A 234 -1.04 -4.69 19.88
CA GLY A 234 -2.48 -4.85 20.03
C GLY A 234 -3.17 -3.49 20.25
N LEU A 235 -4.50 -3.46 20.16
CA LEU A 235 -5.31 -2.25 20.39
C LEU A 235 -5.10 -1.65 21.79
N GLU A 236 -4.70 -2.44 22.78
CA GLU A 236 -4.31 -1.99 24.12
C GLU A 236 -3.03 -1.13 24.15
N GLY A 237 -2.26 -1.14 23.06
CA GLY A 237 -0.99 -0.42 22.95
C GLY A 237 0.16 -1.15 23.63
N GLY A 238 1.17 -0.40 24.08
CA GLY A 238 2.37 -0.99 24.67
C GLY A 238 3.53 0.00 24.76
N SER A 239 4.74 -0.54 24.91
CA SER A 239 5.98 0.23 24.94
C SER A 239 6.98 -0.35 23.95
N LEU A 240 7.69 0.53 23.26
CA LEU A 240 8.78 0.22 22.34
C LEU A 240 10.05 0.91 22.85
N THR A 241 11.14 0.16 23.05
CA THR A 241 12.43 0.75 23.41
C THR A 241 13.33 0.85 22.18
N VAL A 242 13.86 2.05 21.92
CA VAL A 242 14.77 2.32 20.80
C VAL A 242 16.04 2.98 21.32
N ASP A 243 17.17 2.34 21.05
CA ASP A 243 18.49 2.92 21.27
C ASP A 243 18.98 3.57 19.97
N VAL A 244 19.49 4.80 20.08
CA VAL A 244 19.93 5.63 18.94
C VAL A 244 21.44 5.83 18.99
N ASP A 245 22.14 5.26 18.01
CA ASP A 245 23.57 5.48 17.77
C ASP A 245 23.73 6.37 16.54
N ALA A 246 24.20 7.61 16.75
CA ALA A 246 24.33 8.60 15.69
C ALA A 246 25.68 9.33 15.77
N SER A 247 26.30 9.57 14.61
CA SER A 247 27.54 10.36 14.49
C SER A 247 27.32 11.77 13.94
N VAL A 248 26.05 12.12 13.67
CA VAL A 248 25.58 13.44 13.25
C VAL A 248 24.52 13.96 14.24
N PRO A 249 24.33 15.29 14.35
CA PRO A 249 23.16 15.84 15.04
C PRO A 249 21.88 15.28 14.44
N TYR A 250 20.89 15.01 15.28
CA TYR A 250 19.60 14.50 14.85
C TYR A 250 18.46 15.10 15.66
N GLU A 251 17.30 15.16 15.03
CA GLU A 251 16.00 15.44 15.65
C GLU A 251 15.09 14.22 15.47
N PHE A 252 13.98 14.19 16.19
CA PHE A 252 12.98 13.14 16.04
C PHE A 252 11.56 13.73 16.00
N GLU A 253 10.68 13.02 15.30
CA GLU A 253 9.25 13.29 15.26
C GLU A 253 8.48 11.97 15.35
N SER A 254 7.28 12.02 15.95
CA SER A 254 6.39 10.87 16.05
C SER A 254 4.93 11.31 15.92
N ASP A 255 4.08 10.38 15.50
CA ASP A 255 2.63 10.64 15.51
C ASP A 255 2.11 10.89 16.93
N SER A 256 1.05 11.68 17.05
CA SER A 256 0.55 12.22 18.32
C SER A 256 0.11 11.17 19.34
N TRP A 257 -0.22 9.96 18.91
CA TRP A 257 -0.60 8.83 19.76
C TRP A 257 0.59 7.96 20.20
N ILE A 258 1.80 8.32 19.76
CA ILE A 258 3.08 7.72 20.16
C ILE A 258 3.80 8.73 21.06
N VAL A 259 3.78 8.49 22.36
CA VAL A 259 4.37 9.41 23.35
C VAL A 259 5.80 8.98 23.64
N ALA A 260 6.76 9.85 23.35
CA ALA A 260 8.18 9.58 23.58
C ALA A 260 8.63 10.04 24.98
N GLU A 261 9.32 9.16 25.70
CA GLU A 261 10.09 9.49 26.90
C GLU A 261 11.58 9.23 26.61
N LYS A 262 12.39 10.30 26.58
CA LYS A 262 13.84 10.19 26.38
C LYS A 262 14.55 9.97 27.72
N SER A 263 15.32 8.89 27.84
CA SER A 263 16.23 8.66 28.98
C SER A 263 17.50 9.51 28.83
N THR A 264 18.20 9.74 29.94
CA THR A 264 19.49 10.44 29.98
C THR A 264 20.69 9.52 29.73
N ASP A 265 20.46 8.27 29.33
CA ASP A 265 21.51 7.28 29.08
C ASP A 265 22.24 7.54 27.75
N THR A 266 23.50 7.08 27.64
CA THR A 266 24.29 7.09 26.41
C THR A 266 24.61 5.65 25.96
N PRO A 267 24.34 5.24 24.71
CA PRO A 267 23.67 6.01 23.64
C PRO A 267 22.25 6.44 24.03
N ASP A 268 21.75 7.48 23.35
CA ASP A 268 20.42 8.05 23.64
C ASP A 268 19.36 6.95 23.54
N ARG A 269 18.58 6.77 24.61
CA ARG A 269 17.52 5.76 24.70
C ARG A 269 16.15 6.42 24.75
N PHE A 270 15.25 5.97 23.87
CA PHE A 270 13.86 6.39 23.82
C PHE A 270 12.94 5.25 24.22
N VAL A 271 12.00 5.54 25.12
CA VAL A 271 10.86 4.66 25.41
C VAL A 271 9.63 5.30 24.79
N PHE A 272 9.11 4.69 23.74
CA PHE A 272 7.90 5.12 23.07
C PHE A 272 6.70 4.39 23.64
N LYS A 273 5.76 5.14 24.22
CA LYS A 273 4.51 4.61 24.73
C LYS A 273 3.44 4.70 23.65
N ILE A 274 3.01 3.53 23.17
CA ILE A 274 1.95 3.39 22.20
C ILE A 274 0.61 3.44 22.94
N GLN A 275 -0.18 4.48 22.70
CA GLN A 275 -1.48 4.64 23.34
C GLN A 275 -2.49 3.60 22.84
N GLU A 276 -3.47 3.27 23.67
CA GLU A 276 -4.59 2.40 23.28
C GLU A 276 -5.41 3.03 22.13
N SER A 277 -6.12 2.18 21.39
CA SER A 277 -7.01 2.55 20.29
C SER A 277 -8.21 1.62 20.25
N GLU A 278 -9.36 2.13 19.79
CA GLU A 278 -10.54 1.29 19.53
C GLU A 278 -10.50 0.62 18.15
N THR A 279 -9.70 1.16 17.24
CA THR A 279 -9.59 0.70 15.85
C THR A 279 -8.13 0.50 15.45
N THR A 280 -7.90 -0.34 14.45
CA THR A 280 -6.59 -0.49 13.83
C THR A 280 -6.08 0.85 13.29
N ARG A 281 -4.78 1.14 13.47
CA ARG A 281 -4.11 2.34 12.95
C ARG A 281 -2.62 2.09 12.73
N SER A 282 -2.03 2.88 11.85
CA SER A 282 -0.58 2.87 11.57
C SER A 282 -0.01 4.26 11.77
N GLY A 283 1.26 4.33 12.15
CA GLY A 283 1.95 5.58 12.38
C GLY A 283 3.45 5.42 12.38
N LYS A 284 4.17 6.52 12.60
CA LYS A 284 5.62 6.57 12.37
C LYS A 284 6.36 7.22 13.52
N ILE A 285 7.59 6.75 13.69
CA ILE A 285 8.64 7.42 14.45
C ILE A 285 9.78 7.68 13.48
N ARG A 286 10.21 8.93 13.34
CA ARG A 286 11.25 9.33 12.40
C ARG A 286 12.38 10.03 13.13
N PHE A 287 13.62 9.64 12.81
CA PHE A 287 14.85 10.27 13.25
C PHE A 287 15.58 10.81 12.03
N TYR A 288 15.91 12.10 12.04
CA TYR A 288 16.51 12.77 10.87
C TYR A 288 17.58 13.78 11.26
N CYS A 289 18.54 14.02 10.37
CA CYS A 289 19.49 15.12 10.50
C CYS A 289 18.91 16.41 9.89
N PRO A 290 18.68 17.50 10.65
CA PRO A 290 18.13 18.74 10.12
C PRO A 290 18.99 19.38 9.02
N GLU A 291 20.28 19.08 9.03
CA GLU A 291 21.28 19.65 8.10
C GLU A 291 21.46 18.79 6.84
N SER A 292 20.90 17.58 6.78
CA SER A 292 21.11 16.65 5.66
C SER A 292 19.99 15.60 5.53
N VAL A 293 19.32 15.58 4.38
CA VAL A 293 18.28 14.60 4.02
C VAL A 293 18.81 13.17 3.83
N LEU A 294 20.13 12.99 3.73
CA LEU A 294 20.76 11.67 3.55
C LEU A 294 20.70 10.80 4.82
N TYR A 295 20.41 11.39 5.99
CA TYR A 295 20.33 10.69 7.26
C TYR A 295 18.92 10.81 7.80
N ASP A 296 18.07 9.88 7.38
CA ASP A 296 16.65 9.81 7.69
C ASP A 296 16.27 8.34 7.90
N VAL A 297 15.85 8.02 9.12
CA VAL A 297 15.46 6.66 9.52
C VAL A 297 14.05 6.70 10.09
N VAL A 298 13.19 5.83 9.55
CA VAL A 298 11.77 5.74 9.92
C VAL A 298 11.46 4.36 10.46
N LEU A 299 10.74 4.30 11.57
CA LEU A 299 10.10 3.10 12.11
C LEU A 299 8.59 3.20 11.88
N ASP A 300 8.03 2.21 11.18
CA ASP A 300 6.58 2.06 11.00
C ASP A 300 6.00 1.26 12.18
N ILE A 301 5.04 1.88 12.89
CA ILE A 301 4.32 1.30 14.02
C ILE A 301 2.90 0.95 13.58
N ASN A 302 2.51 -0.30 13.78
CA ASN A 302 1.16 -0.78 13.45
C ASN A 302 0.45 -1.22 14.72
N GLN A 303 -0.76 -0.74 14.93
CA GLN A 303 -1.62 -1.15 16.03
C GLN A 303 -2.83 -1.87 15.44
N ILE A 304 -2.99 -3.16 15.76
CA ILE A 304 -3.98 -4.05 15.15
C ILE A 304 -4.86 -4.72 16.20
N ASN A 305 -6.06 -5.14 15.82
CA ASN A 305 -6.89 -6.00 16.65
C ASN A 305 -6.40 -7.46 16.61
N LYS A 306 -5.61 -7.88 17.62
CA LYS A 306 -5.09 -9.26 17.73
C LYS A 306 -6.15 -10.28 18.19
N ASN A 307 -7.33 -9.84 18.61
CA ASN A 307 -8.36 -10.69 19.23
C ASN A 307 -9.58 -10.93 18.31
N LEU A 308 -9.39 -10.85 17.00
CA LEU A 308 -10.47 -11.06 16.04
C LEU A 308 -10.96 -12.53 16.07
N PRO A 309 -12.28 -12.78 16.17
CA PRO A 309 -12.82 -14.14 16.24
C PRO A 309 -12.49 -14.99 15.01
N GLU A 310 -12.16 -16.26 15.24
CA GLU A 310 -12.11 -17.27 14.16
C GLU A 310 -13.53 -17.56 13.66
N VAL A 311 -13.69 -17.66 12.35
CA VAL A 311 -14.97 -17.81 11.68
C VAL A 311 -15.02 -19.13 10.93
N THR A 312 -16.13 -19.85 11.08
CA THR A 312 -16.46 -21.03 10.26
C THR A 312 -17.69 -20.73 9.40
N ILE A 313 -17.49 -20.51 8.10
CA ILE A 313 -18.57 -20.40 7.11
C ILE A 313 -18.55 -21.67 6.26
N VAL A 314 -19.64 -22.44 6.31
CA VAL A 314 -19.69 -23.80 5.70
C VAL A 314 -19.69 -23.76 4.18
N ASP A 315 -20.40 -22.81 3.58
CA ASP A 315 -20.51 -22.68 2.13
C ASP A 315 -19.28 -21.96 1.55
N ASP A 316 -18.53 -22.63 0.68
CA ASP A 316 -17.32 -22.09 0.06
C ASP A 316 -17.58 -20.83 -0.76
N ASN A 317 -18.72 -20.74 -1.44
CA ASN A 317 -19.05 -19.58 -2.28
C ASN A 317 -19.45 -18.39 -1.40
N PHE A 318 -20.21 -18.62 -0.33
CA PHE A 318 -20.52 -17.57 0.63
C PHE A 318 -19.27 -17.09 1.36
N ARG A 319 -18.42 -18.02 1.80
CA ARG A 319 -17.13 -17.71 2.44
C ARG A 319 -16.23 -16.89 1.50
N THR A 320 -16.10 -17.31 0.25
CA THR A 320 -15.34 -16.57 -0.77
C THR A 320 -15.90 -15.16 -0.95
N TRP A 321 -17.22 -15.01 -1.04
CA TRP A 321 -17.86 -13.69 -1.16
C TRP A 321 -17.59 -12.82 0.07
N LEU A 322 -17.66 -13.37 1.28
CA LEU A 322 -17.35 -12.63 2.52
C LEU A 322 -15.90 -12.15 2.56
N VAL A 323 -14.95 -12.93 2.02
CA VAL A 323 -13.55 -12.52 1.83
C VAL A 323 -13.45 -11.39 0.81
N GLU A 324 -14.11 -11.52 -0.35
CA GLU A 324 -14.13 -10.50 -1.42
C GLU A 324 -14.73 -9.18 -0.93
N GLN A 325 -15.69 -9.23 -0.01
CA GLN A 325 -16.29 -8.07 0.64
C GLN A 325 -15.55 -7.61 1.90
N GLU A 326 -14.41 -8.24 2.23
CA GLU A 326 -13.57 -7.92 3.40
C GLU A 326 -14.29 -8.05 4.75
N TYR A 327 -15.36 -8.83 4.84
CA TYR A 327 -16.03 -9.12 6.12
C TYR A 327 -15.25 -10.15 6.94
N ILE A 328 -14.50 -11.02 6.26
CA ILE A 328 -13.55 -11.97 6.86
C ILE A 328 -12.24 -11.92 6.08
N SER A 329 -11.13 -12.28 6.71
CA SER A 329 -9.82 -12.43 6.09
C SER A 329 -9.32 -13.87 6.24
N GLN A 330 -8.53 -14.33 5.27
CA GLN A 330 -7.88 -15.64 5.36
C GLN A 330 -6.49 -15.50 6.00
N ASP A 331 -6.23 -16.29 7.03
CA ASP A 331 -4.92 -16.42 7.69
C ASP A 331 -4.51 -17.89 7.69
N GLY A 332 -3.64 -18.27 6.73
CA GLY A 332 -3.33 -19.66 6.45
C GLY A 332 -4.59 -20.47 6.10
N ASP A 333 -4.86 -21.51 6.89
CA ASP A 333 -6.05 -22.37 6.74
C ASP A 333 -7.28 -21.85 7.49
N LYS A 334 -7.14 -20.77 8.26
CA LYS A 334 -8.20 -20.19 9.08
C LYS A 334 -8.81 -18.97 8.43
N TYR A 335 -10.02 -18.65 8.85
CA TYR A 335 -10.68 -17.39 8.52
C TYR A 335 -10.93 -16.62 9.80
N LEU A 336 -10.60 -15.33 9.80
CA LEU A 336 -10.81 -14.43 10.92
C LEU A 336 -11.82 -13.36 10.52
N LEU A 337 -12.65 -12.93 11.46
CA LEU A 337 -13.55 -11.81 11.26
C LEU A 337 -12.69 -10.55 11.09
N THR A 338 -13.02 -9.67 10.15
CA THR A 338 -12.36 -8.35 10.10
C THR A 338 -13.07 -7.37 11.02
N GLU A 339 -12.48 -6.20 11.25
CA GLU A 339 -13.20 -5.12 11.95
C GLU A 339 -14.50 -4.73 11.23
N LYS A 340 -14.48 -4.71 9.89
CA LYS A 340 -15.66 -4.49 9.04
C LYS A 340 -16.74 -5.54 9.30
N GLY A 341 -16.36 -6.82 9.34
CA GLY A 341 -17.24 -7.92 9.72
C GLY A 341 -17.81 -7.78 11.12
N LEU A 342 -16.95 -7.50 12.10
CA LEU A 342 -17.35 -7.34 13.50
C LEU A 342 -18.37 -6.22 13.70
N SER A 343 -18.20 -5.10 12.99
CA SER A 343 -19.11 -3.95 13.04
C SER A 343 -20.30 -4.03 12.07
N ALA A 344 -20.39 -5.08 11.25
CA ALA A 344 -21.37 -5.14 10.17
C ALA A 344 -22.81 -5.12 10.72
N THR A 345 -23.58 -4.13 10.29
CA THR A 345 -25.03 -4.04 10.55
C THR A 345 -25.87 -4.55 9.39
N GLU A 346 -25.25 -4.82 8.24
CA GLU A 346 -25.92 -5.22 7.01
C GLU A 346 -25.06 -6.19 6.20
N ILE A 347 -25.68 -7.26 5.70
CA ILE A 347 -25.15 -8.09 4.63
C ILE A 347 -26.07 -7.92 3.43
N TYR A 348 -25.50 -7.52 2.30
CA TYR A 348 -26.23 -7.29 1.07
C TYR A 348 -25.59 -8.08 -0.08
N HIS A 349 -26.22 -9.19 -0.44
CA HIS A 349 -25.86 -10.06 -1.55
C HIS A 349 -27.04 -10.18 -2.52
N ASP A 350 -27.08 -9.32 -3.54
CA ASP A 350 -28.16 -9.23 -4.54
C ASP A 350 -27.75 -9.68 -5.97
N GLY A 351 -26.47 -9.95 -6.19
CA GLY A 351 -25.91 -9.98 -7.54
C GLY A 351 -25.06 -11.21 -7.81
N ALA A 352 -25.56 -12.10 -8.67
CA ALA A 352 -24.77 -13.13 -9.35
C ALA A 352 -23.90 -12.52 -10.46
N LYS A 353 -23.08 -11.53 -10.11
CA LYS A 353 -21.90 -11.20 -10.91
C LYS A 353 -20.89 -12.36 -10.86
N ASN A 354 -20.90 -13.14 -9.77
CA ASN A 354 -19.87 -14.13 -9.48
C ASN A 354 -20.10 -15.53 -10.06
N LYS A 355 -21.22 -15.80 -10.76
CA LYS A 355 -21.56 -17.14 -11.31
C LYS A 355 -21.40 -18.30 -10.31
N LYS A 356 -21.47 -18.02 -9.01
CA LYS A 356 -21.24 -18.96 -7.91
C LYS A 356 -22.50 -19.01 -7.06
N GLN A 357 -23.06 -20.21 -6.94
CA GLN A 357 -24.31 -20.46 -6.21
C GLN A 357 -24.03 -20.59 -4.72
N ILE A 358 -24.65 -19.75 -3.89
CA ILE A 358 -24.68 -19.95 -2.43
C ILE A 358 -25.81 -20.91 -2.07
N LYS A 359 -25.49 -21.95 -1.29
CA LYS A 359 -26.43 -23.00 -0.85
C LYS A 359 -26.68 -22.99 0.65
N SER A 360 -25.78 -22.42 1.43
CA SER A 360 -25.93 -22.27 2.88
C SER A 360 -25.39 -20.93 3.36
N VAL A 361 -26.03 -20.40 4.42
CA VAL A 361 -25.56 -19.25 5.20
C VAL A 361 -25.09 -19.67 6.60
N GLU A 362 -24.90 -20.98 6.83
CA GLU A 362 -24.43 -21.48 8.12
C GLU A 362 -23.07 -20.86 8.50
N GLY A 363 -23.01 -20.30 9.70
CA GLY A 363 -21.89 -19.49 10.19
C GLY A 363 -22.17 -17.98 10.18
N ILE A 364 -23.28 -17.52 9.56
CA ILE A 364 -23.67 -16.09 9.54
C ILE A 364 -23.93 -15.52 10.94
N GLU A 365 -24.16 -16.37 11.95
CA GLU A 365 -24.34 -15.93 13.34
C GLU A 365 -23.14 -15.21 13.95
N VAL A 366 -21.94 -15.34 13.35
CA VAL A 366 -20.74 -14.62 13.79
C VAL A 366 -20.87 -13.10 13.66
N PHE A 367 -21.75 -12.64 12.77
CA PHE A 367 -22.04 -11.22 12.54
C PHE A 367 -23.14 -10.76 13.51
N GLU A 368 -22.81 -10.68 14.79
CA GLU A 368 -23.80 -10.46 15.87
C GLU A 368 -24.55 -9.11 15.79
N ASN A 369 -24.03 -8.16 15.02
CA ASN A 369 -24.56 -6.80 14.88
C ASN A 369 -25.53 -6.62 13.70
N LEU A 370 -25.82 -7.68 12.94
CA LEU A 370 -26.69 -7.57 11.77
C LEU A 370 -28.12 -7.14 12.12
N GLU A 371 -28.55 -6.05 11.49
CA GLU A 371 -29.91 -5.51 11.54
C GLU A 371 -30.66 -5.74 10.23
N ARG A 372 -29.94 -5.88 9.11
CA ARG A 372 -30.51 -6.09 7.77
C ARG A 372 -29.76 -7.19 7.04
N ILE A 373 -30.51 -8.09 6.39
CA ILE A 373 -29.93 -9.15 5.55
C ILE A 373 -30.66 -9.18 4.22
N THR A 374 -29.91 -9.05 3.13
CA THR A 374 -30.36 -9.33 1.78
C THR A 374 -29.49 -10.45 1.21
N ILE A 375 -30.10 -11.61 0.93
CA ILE A 375 -29.44 -12.73 0.24
C ILE A 375 -30.41 -13.24 -0.83
N GLU A 376 -30.42 -12.55 -1.95
CA GLU A 376 -31.29 -12.85 -3.08
C GLU A 376 -30.53 -13.62 -4.15
N ALA A 377 -31.22 -14.53 -4.84
CA ALA A 377 -30.70 -15.05 -6.09
C ALA A 377 -30.89 -14.01 -7.20
N ALA A 378 -29.86 -13.84 -8.02
CA ALA A 378 -29.70 -12.69 -8.89
C ALA A 378 -30.84 -12.36 -9.86
N SER A 379 -30.80 -11.09 -10.27
CA SER A 379 -31.48 -10.47 -11.41
C SER A 379 -31.67 -11.36 -12.65
N VAL A 380 -32.71 -11.04 -13.41
CA VAL A 380 -33.26 -11.72 -14.61
C VAL A 380 -32.30 -12.07 -15.75
N TYR A 381 -31.00 -11.75 -15.61
CA TYR A 381 -29.96 -11.97 -16.60
C TYR A 381 -28.89 -13.00 -16.18
N SER A 382 -28.97 -13.59 -14.98
CA SER A 382 -27.98 -14.55 -14.49
C SER A 382 -28.33 -16.01 -14.82
N SER A 383 -27.35 -16.77 -15.29
CA SER A 383 -27.44 -18.23 -15.47
C SER A 383 -27.18 -19.04 -14.19
N VAL A 384 -26.82 -18.38 -13.09
CA VAL A 384 -26.52 -19.00 -11.78
C VAL A 384 -27.32 -18.29 -10.70
N GLN A 385 -28.03 -19.09 -9.90
CA GLN A 385 -28.89 -18.64 -8.81
C GLN A 385 -28.42 -19.21 -7.48
N ASN A 386 -28.60 -18.46 -6.40
CA ASN A 386 -28.55 -19.02 -5.06
C ASN A 386 -29.59 -20.14 -4.92
N HIS A 387 -29.33 -21.07 -4.02
CA HIS A 387 -30.14 -22.26 -3.83
C HIS A 387 -30.21 -22.60 -2.35
N LEU A 388 -30.56 -21.59 -1.54
CA LEU A 388 -30.79 -21.79 -0.13
C LEU A 388 -32.07 -22.62 0.04
N THR A 389 -31.93 -23.82 0.59
CA THR A 389 -33.08 -24.63 1.04
C THR A 389 -33.40 -24.39 2.50
N LYS A 390 -32.42 -23.92 3.28
CA LYS A 390 -32.58 -23.53 4.67
C LYS A 390 -32.01 -22.13 4.89
N PHE A 391 -32.77 -21.30 5.58
CA PHE A 391 -32.33 -19.99 6.05
C PHE A 391 -32.51 -19.89 7.56
N ASP A 392 -31.41 -20.01 8.31
CA ASP A 392 -31.41 -20.03 9.77
C ASP A 392 -30.58 -18.88 10.31
N ILE A 393 -31.28 -17.93 10.93
CA ILE A 393 -30.70 -16.79 11.66
C ILE A 393 -31.14 -16.82 13.13
N SER A 394 -31.60 -17.96 13.63
CA SER A 394 -32.24 -18.07 14.95
C SER A 394 -31.33 -17.69 16.12
N LYS A 395 -30.01 -17.78 15.91
CA LYS A 395 -28.97 -17.37 16.86
C LYS A 395 -28.70 -15.86 16.87
N LEU A 396 -29.00 -15.16 15.77
CA LEU A 396 -28.96 -13.69 15.72
C LEU A 396 -30.13 -13.09 16.53
N LYS A 397 -30.00 -11.83 16.94
CA LYS A 397 -30.99 -11.16 17.80
C LYS A 397 -31.46 -9.77 17.32
N LYS A 398 -30.81 -9.20 16.31
CA LYS A 398 -30.99 -7.80 15.89
C LYS A 398 -31.60 -7.62 14.49
N VAL A 399 -31.76 -8.70 13.71
CA VAL A 399 -32.23 -8.61 12.32
C VAL A 399 -33.69 -8.14 12.28
N ALA A 400 -33.93 -6.94 11.76
CA ALA A 400 -35.26 -6.34 11.64
C ALA A 400 -35.78 -6.36 10.19
N SER A 401 -34.87 -6.33 9.21
CA SER A 401 -35.19 -6.34 7.79
C SER A 401 -34.56 -7.54 7.10
N LEU A 402 -35.34 -8.24 6.27
CA LEU A 402 -34.91 -9.45 5.57
C LEU A 402 -35.43 -9.46 4.15
N SER A 403 -34.55 -9.70 3.18
CA SER A 403 -34.89 -10.04 1.80
C SER A 403 -34.14 -11.29 1.36
N ILE A 404 -34.89 -12.35 1.08
CA ILE A 404 -34.34 -13.69 0.76
C ILE A 404 -35.08 -14.33 -0.42
N ASP A 405 -35.63 -13.48 -1.29
CA ASP A 405 -36.33 -13.89 -2.51
C ASP A 405 -35.44 -14.75 -3.43
N PHE A 406 -36.12 -15.47 -4.32
CA PHE A 406 -35.51 -16.30 -5.35
C PHE A 406 -34.69 -17.49 -4.83
N ASN A 407 -35.01 -18.01 -3.64
CA ASN A 407 -34.40 -19.21 -3.07
C ASN A 407 -35.45 -20.29 -2.77
N PRO A 408 -35.19 -21.58 -3.08
CA PRO A 408 -36.14 -22.68 -2.85
C PRO A 408 -36.20 -23.11 -1.37
N LEU A 409 -36.59 -22.18 -0.50
CA LEU A 409 -36.54 -22.30 0.95
C LEU A 409 -37.58 -23.29 1.49
N GLU A 410 -37.11 -24.42 2.00
CA GLU A 410 -37.90 -25.44 2.70
C GLU A 410 -38.03 -25.12 4.21
N GLU A 411 -37.03 -24.47 4.80
CA GLU A 411 -37.01 -24.12 6.22
C GLU A 411 -36.48 -22.70 6.46
N ILE A 412 -37.23 -21.91 7.22
CA ILE A 412 -36.89 -20.54 7.62
C ILE A 412 -36.99 -20.43 9.14
N MET A 413 -35.87 -20.08 9.78
CA MET A 413 -35.75 -19.98 11.24
C MET A 413 -35.29 -18.58 11.63
N LEU A 414 -36.25 -17.73 11.99
CA LEU A 414 -36.02 -16.33 12.36
C LEU A 414 -35.64 -16.17 13.84
N GLY A 415 -35.93 -17.16 14.69
CA GLY A 415 -35.70 -17.09 16.14
C GLY A 415 -36.40 -15.89 16.78
N ASP A 416 -35.67 -15.14 17.61
CA ASP A 416 -36.16 -13.96 18.33
C ASP A 416 -35.81 -12.62 17.67
N ASN A 417 -35.33 -12.66 16.42
CA ASN A 417 -35.04 -11.46 15.66
C ASN A 417 -36.29 -10.58 15.49
N PRO A 418 -36.17 -9.24 15.52
CA PRO A 418 -37.28 -8.30 15.36
C PRO A 418 -37.91 -8.25 13.95
N VAL A 419 -37.90 -9.35 13.20
CA VAL A 419 -38.60 -9.50 11.92
C VAL A 419 -40.10 -9.63 12.17
N THR A 420 -40.85 -8.56 11.92
CA THR A 420 -42.32 -8.55 12.10
C THR A 420 -43.08 -8.93 10.84
N GLU A 421 -42.45 -8.78 9.67
CA GLU A 421 -43.02 -9.13 8.38
C GLU A 421 -41.99 -9.88 7.54
N LEU A 422 -42.44 -10.98 6.95
CA LEU A 422 -41.70 -11.72 5.94
C LEU A 422 -42.60 -11.77 4.70
N ALA A 423 -42.18 -11.07 3.65
CA ALA A 423 -42.91 -11.01 2.40
C ALA A 423 -42.01 -11.43 1.25
N PHE A 424 -42.49 -12.38 0.46
CA PHE A 424 -41.81 -12.80 -0.77
C PHE A 424 -42.48 -12.14 -1.96
N GLU A 425 -41.69 -11.49 -2.81
CA GLU A 425 -42.12 -11.15 -4.16
C GLU A 425 -42.13 -12.42 -5.03
N ASN A 426 -41.09 -13.24 -4.91
CA ASN A 426 -40.93 -14.47 -5.65
C ASN A 426 -40.11 -15.47 -4.81
N LEU A 427 -40.73 -16.60 -4.44
CA LEU A 427 -39.99 -17.65 -3.73
C LEU A 427 -38.93 -18.31 -4.61
N CYS A 428 -39.13 -18.39 -5.93
CA CYS A 428 -38.17 -18.94 -6.88
C CYS A 428 -38.21 -18.19 -8.22
N TYR A 429 -37.18 -18.34 -9.04
CA TYR A 429 -37.03 -17.58 -10.27
C TYR A 429 -37.86 -18.11 -11.45
N LYS A 430 -38.32 -17.18 -12.30
CA LYS A 430 -39.31 -17.32 -13.38
C LYS A 430 -38.87 -18.08 -14.65
N ASP A 431 -37.69 -17.83 -15.22
CA ASP A 431 -37.38 -18.26 -16.61
C ASP A 431 -36.63 -19.58 -16.75
N THR A 432 -36.51 -20.40 -15.69
CA THR A 432 -35.85 -21.71 -15.82
C THR A 432 -36.62 -22.80 -15.10
N TYR A 433 -37.03 -23.85 -15.83
CA TYR A 433 -37.48 -25.15 -15.29
C TYR A 433 -36.46 -25.82 -14.34
N LYS A 434 -35.32 -25.17 -14.07
CA LYS A 434 -34.18 -25.65 -13.29
C LYS A 434 -34.36 -25.46 -11.78
N PHE A 435 -35.19 -24.52 -11.34
CA PHE A 435 -35.29 -24.13 -9.93
C PHE A 435 -36.77 -23.98 -9.49
N PRO A 436 -37.54 -25.09 -9.43
CA PRO A 436 -38.93 -25.03 -8.99
C PRO A 436 -39.02 -24.66 -7.51
N SER A 437 -40.19 -24.17 -7.08
CA SER A 437 -40.47 -23.95 -5.66
C SER A 437 -40.30 -25.26 -4.87
N PRO A 438 -40.05 -25.18 -3.56
CA PRO A 438 -40.06 -26.35 -2.70
C PRO A 438 -41.49 -26.93 -2.61
N GLU A 439 -41.57 -28.19 -2.21
CA GLU A 439 -42.86 -28.88 -1.98
C GLU A 439 -43.52 -28.48 -0.67
N SER A 440 -42.69 -28.11 0.31
CA SER A 440 -43.10 -27.63 1.62
C SER A 440 -42.20 -26.49 2.09
N VAL A 441 -42.77 -25.51 2.79
CA VAL A 441 -42.00 -24.51 3.54
C VAL A 441 -42.43 -24.50 4.99
N LYS A 442 -41.46 -24.51 5.90
CA LYS A 442 -41.67 -24.32 7.33
C LYS A 442 -41.05 -22.99 7.76
N VAL A 443 -41.85 -22.16 8.44
CA VAL A 443 -41.39 -20.88 8.97
C VAL A 443 -41.55 -20.88 10.48
N SER A 444 -40.54 -20.37 11.17
CA SER A 444 -40.55 -20.16 12.61
C SER A 444 -39.96 -18.80 12.97
N GLY A 445 -40.56 -18.13 13.94
CA GLY A 445 -40.15 -16.80 14.38
C GLY A 445 -41.08 -16.28 15.47
N THR A 446 -40.52 -15.91 16.62
CA THR A 446 -41.34 -15.53 17.78
C THR A 446 -41.96 -14.14 17.60
N LYS A 447 -41.40 -13.28 16.74
CA LYS A 447 -41.89 -11.90 16.51
C LYS A 447 -42.61 -11.70 15.18
N LEU A 448 -42.71 -12.73 14.35
CA LEU A 448 -43.35 -12.63 13.03
C LEU A 448 -44.85 -12.43 13.18
N LYS A 449 -45.38 -11.35 12.59
CA LYS A 449 -46.80 -10.98 12.60
C LYS A 449 -47.46 -11.15 11.24
N THR A 450 -46.72 -10.84 10.18
CA THR A 450 -47.21 -10.95 8.79
C THR A 450 -46.32 -11.90 8.01
N PHE A 451 -46.94 -12.88 7.35
CA PHE A 451 -46.25 -13.76 6.41
C PHE A 451 -46.93 -13.75 5.04
N ASN A 452 -46.29 -13.13 4.07
CA ASN A 452 -46.79 -13.02 2.71
C ASN A 452 -45.96 -13.93 1.80
N ILE A 453 -46.61 -14.96 1.25
CA ILE A 453 -46.05 -15.86 0.25
C ILE A 453 -46.96 -15.90 -0.98
N PRO A 454 -47.18 -14.75 -1.66
CA PRO A 454 -47.96 -14.69 -2.90
C PRO A 454 -47.15 -15.29 -4.05
N LEU A 455 -47.38 -16.56 -4.38
CA LEU A 455 -46.90 -17.07 -5.65
C LEU A 455 -47.82 -16.52 -6.75
N THR A 456 -47.41 -15.44 -7.42
CA THR A 456 -48.13 -14.89 -8.56
C THR A 456 -47.96 -15.80 -9.78
N SER A 457 -49.01 -16.47 -10.22
CA SER A 457 -49.06 -17.10 -11.54
C SER A 457 -49.32 -16.02 -12.60
N TYR A 458 -48.30 -15.60 -13.34
CA TYR A 458 -48.50 -14.75 -14.52
C TYR A 458 -47.94 -15.46 -15.76
N GLY A 459 -48.81 -16.11 -16.53
CA GLY A 459 -48.48 -16.75 -17.81
C GLY A 459 -48.66 -18.28 -17.84
N TYR A 460 -48.56 -18.85 -19.05
CA TYR A 460 -48.83 -20.27 -19.35
C TYR A 460 -47.76 -21.26 -18.85
N ASP A 461 -46.55 -20.80 -18.48
CA ASP A 461 -45.41 -21.66 -18.12
C ASP A 461 -45.21 -21.88 -16.59
N PHE A 462 -46.00 -21.22 -15.74
CA PHE A 462 -45.77 -21.21 -14.28
C PHE A 462 -46.48 -22.32 -13.49
N GLU A 463 -47.44 -23.02 -14.10
CA GLU A 463 -48.09 -24.17 -13.46
C GLU A 463 -47.11 -25.32 -13.16
N VAL A 464 -45.93 -25.32 -13.79
CA VAL A 464 -44.89 -26.36 -13.63
C VAL A 464 -43.92 -26.06 -12.47
N GLN A 465 -43.84 -24.80 -11.99
CA GLN A 465 -42.82 -24.38 -11.03
C GLN A 465 -43.33 -24.27 -9.59
N ASN A 466 -44.61 -23.96 -9.39
CA ASN A 466 -45.20 -23.98 -8.06
C ASN A 466 -45.49 -25.43 -7.64
N ARG A 467 -44.62 -25.98 -6.80
CA ARG A 467 -44.78 -27.30 -6.16
C ARG A 467 -45.27 -27.21 -4.72
N LEU A 468 -45.52 -26.02 -4.20
CA LEU A 468 -45.77 -25.80 -2.77
C LEU A 468 -47.14 -26.36 -2.35
N THR A 469 -47.13 -27.55 -1.76
CA THR A 469 -48.32 -28.26 -1.28
C THR A 469 -48.53 -28.13 0.23
N VAL A 470 -47.48 -27.79 0.98
CA VAL A 470 -47.53 -27.66 2.44
C VAL A 470 -46.89 -26.37 2.89
N ILE A 471 -47.57 -25.63 3.77
CA ILE A 471 -46.97 -24.52 4.50
C ILE A 471 -47.08 -24.81 5.99
N ASP A 472 -45.99 -24.74 6.72
CA ASP A 472 -45.96 -24.95 8.16
C ASP A 472 -45.64 -23.64 8.87
N ILE A 473 -46.62 -23.12 9.60
CA ILE A 473 -46.51 -21.90 10.41
C ILE A 473 -46.55 -22.20 11.90
N SER A 474 -46.46 -23.47 12.31
CA SER A 474 -46.55 -23.89 13.72
C SER A 474 -45.52 -23.20 14.62
N GLY A 475 -44.36 -22.81 14.06
CA GLY A 475 -43.30 -22.07 14.74
C GLY A 475 -43.50 -20.55 14.86
N CYS A 476 -44.65 -20.01 14.46
CA CYS A 476 -44.94 -18.57 14.45
C CYS A 476 -46.10 -18.23 15.41
N PRO A 477 -45.88 -18.27 16.75
CA PRO A 477 -46.96 -18.15 17.74
C PRO A 477 -47.71 -16.81 17.69
N ASN A 478 -47.03 -15.74 17.26
CA ASN A 478 -47.56 -14.37 17.21
C ASN A 478 -48.03 -13.94 15.82
N LEU A 479 -48.12 -14.86 14.85
CA LEU A 479 -48.58 -14.54 13.49
C LEU A 479 -50.02 -14.03 13.52
N GLU A 480 -50.29 -12.87 12.93
CA GLU A 480 -51.60 -12.21 12.86
C GLU A 480 -52.21 -12.30 11.45
N LYS A 481 -51.36 -12.31 10.42
CA LYS A 481 -51.77 -12.32 9.02
C LYS A 481 -50.89 -13.25 8.19
N MET A 482 -51.51 -14.05 7.35
CA MET A 482 -50.83 -14.82 6.32
C MET A 482 -51.53 -14.62 4.98
N ASN A 483 -50.79 -14.19 3.96
CA ASN A 483 -51.29 -14.15 2.59
C ASN A 483 -50.63 -15.26 1.77
N CYS A 484 -51.45 -16.19 1.29
CA CYS A 484 -51.01 -17.24 0.37
C CYS A 484 -51.95 -17.37 -0.84
N LYS A 485 -52.69 -16.29 -1.16
CA LYS A 485 -53.48 -16.22 -2.38
C LYS A 485 -52.58 -16.38 -3.60
N ARG A 486 -52.98 -17.24 -4.54
CA ARG A 486 -52.40 -17.44 -5.88
C ARG A 486 -53.14 -16.56 -6.88
N SER A 487 -52.54 -16.27 -8.04
CA SER A 487 -53.22 -15.43 -9.04
C SER A 487 -54.53 -16.09 -9.52
N GLU A 488 -55.43 -15.28 -10.06
CA GLU A 488 -56.76 -15.72 -10.54
C GLU A 488 -56.70 -16.76 -11.67
N SER A 489 -55.59 -16.81 -12.41
CA SER A 489 -55.36 -17.78 -13.48
C SER A 489 -54.71 -19.10 -13.02
N GLY A 490 -54.22 -19.19 -11.79
CA GLY A 490 -53.51 -20.35 -11.29
C GLY A 490 -54.38 -21.26 -10.42
N VAL A 491 -54.35 -22.58 -10.69
CA VAL A 491 -54.88 -23.56 -9.75
C VAL A 491 -53.92 -23.66 -8.56
N SER A 492 -54.38 -23.27 -7.37
CA SER A 492 -53.59 -23.53 -6.15
C SER A 492 -53.50 -25.04 -5.91
N ILE A 493 -52.29 -25.57 -5.83
CA ILE A 493 -52.02 -26.96 -5.46
C ILE A 493 -51.74 -27.13 -3.96
N LEU A 494 -51.93 -26.06 -3.16
CA LEU A 494 -51.76 -26.08 -1.72
C LEU A 494 -52.75 -27.08 -1.11
N LYS A 495 -52.25 -28.06 -0.36
CA LYS A 495 -53.04 -29.10 0.28
C LYS A 495 -53.20 -28.87 1.77
N LYS A 496 -52.15 -28.37 2.43
CA LYS A 496 -52.07 -28.33 3.89
C LYS A 496 -51.41 -27.05 4.40
N ILE A 497 -51.98 -26.49 5.47
CA ILE A 497 -51.34 -25.51 6.33
C ILE A 497 -51.23 -26.14 7.72
N LYS A 498 -50.00 -26.39 8.16
CA LYS A 498 -49.73 -26.93 9.49
C LYS A 498 -49.75 -25.79 10.51
N VAL A 499 -50.54 -25.97 11.56
CA VAL A 499 -50.78 -25.01 12.64
C VAL A 499 -50.77 -25.72 13.99
N THR A 500 -50.45 -25.00 15.05
CA THR A 500 -50.72 -25.48 16.42
C THR A 500 -52.20 -25.38 16.75
N GLN A 501 -52.64 -26.06 17.82
CA GLN A 501 -54.03 -25.93 18.30
C GLN A 501 -54.37 -24.47 18.65
N ALA A 502 -53.47 -23.75 19.31
CA ALA A 502 -53.68 -22.34 19.66
C ALA A 502 -53.85 -21.45 18.42
N GLN A 503 -53.08 -21.69 17.35
CA GLN A 503 -53.24 -20.97 16.09
C GLN A 503 -54.56 -21.30 15.41
N LYS A 504 -55.00 -22.57 15.42
CA LYS A 504 -56.32 -22.98 14.91
C LYS A 504 -57.45 -22.25 15.63
N ASP A 505 -57.36 -22.12 16.95
CA ASP A 505 -58.34 -21.39 17.76
C ASP A 505 -58.34 -19.89 17.43
N ARG A 506 -57.14 -19.29 17.22
CA ARG A 506 -57.00 -17.88 16.78
C ARG A 506 -57.57 -17.64 15.38
N ILE A 507 -57.45 -18.60 14.46
CA ILE A 507 -58.08 -18.53 13.13
C ILE A 507 -59.61 -18.52 13.27
N ALA A 508 -60.17 -19.44 14.07
CA ALA A 508 -61.61 -19.50 14.32
C ALA A 508 -62.14 -18.22 14.99
N ALA A 509 -61.34 -17.57 15.83
CA ALA A 509 -61.67 -16.29 16.48
C ALA A 509 -61.40 -15.05 15.60
N GLY A 510 -60.89 -15.21 14.38
CA GLY A 510 -60.55 -14.09 13.49
C GLY A 510 -59.32 -13.28 13.91
N GLN A 511 -58.49 -13.80 14.82
CA GLN A 511 -57.27 -13.17 15.33
C GLN A 511 -56.01 -13.54 14.53
N LEU A 512 -56.09 -14.58 13.70
CA LEU A 512 -55.10 -14.92 12.68
C LEU A 512 -55.84 -15.04 11.34
N LEU A 513 -55.60 -14.08 10.45
CA LEU A 513 -56.23 -14.04 9.13
C LEU A 513 -55.37 -14.78 8.10
N ILE A 514 -55.90 -15.87 7.53
CA ILE A 514 -55.28 -16.57 6.40
C ILE A 514 -56.06 -16.24 5.13
N THR A 515 -55.39 -15.61 4.17
CA THR A 515 -55.97 -15.26 2.86
C THR A 515 -55.58 -16.32 1.82
N LEU A 516 -56.59 -16.93 1.18
CA LEU A 516 -56.52 -18.06 0.25
C LEU A 516 -57.36 -17.79 -1.02
N ASN A 517 -57.23 -18.63 -2.05
CA ASN A 517 -58.17 -18.68 -3.18
C ASN A 517 -59.48 -19.36 -2.76
N GLU A 518 -60.59 -19.02 -3.43
CA GLU A 518 -61.99 -19.35 -3.05
C GLU A 518 -62.33 -20.85 -2.94
N LYS A 519 -61.43 -21.79 -3.29
CA LYS A 519 -61.72 -23.24 -3.41
C LYS A 519 -60.96 -24.15 -2.43
N LEU A 520 -60.41 -23.61 -1.34
CA LEU A 520 -59.62 -24.40 -0.37
C LEU A 520 -60.40 -24.57 0.95
N GLU A 521 -61.26 -25.59 1.02
CA GLU A 521 -61.93 -26.03 2.25
C GLU A 521 -61.03 -27.07 2.98
N ASP A 522 -61.01 -27.03 4.32
CA ASP A 522 -60.34 -28.03 5.20
C ASP A 522 -58.84 -28.28 4.98
N ILE A 523 -58.06 -27.23 4.71
CA ILE A 523 -56.59 -27.36 4.53
C ILE A 523 -55.77 -27.28 5.83
N LEU A 524 -56.39 -27.06 7.00
CA LEU A 524 -55.66 -26.91 8.26
C LEU A 524 -55.32 -28.28 8.88
N GLU A 525 -54.03 -28.55 9.07
CA GLU A 525 -53.51 -29.72 9.79
C GLU A 525 -52.97 -29.27 11.16
N VAL A 526 -53.53 -29.81 12.25
CA VAL A 526 -53.02 -29.51 13.60
C VAL A 526 -51.80 -30.38 13.88
N VAL A 527 -50.68 -29.75 14.18
CA VAL A 527 -49.44 -30.41 14.61
C VAL A 527 -49.19 -30.18 16.10
N PRO A 528 -48.42 -31.07 16.77
CA PRO A 528 -48.11 -30.98 18.19
C PRO A 528 -47.48 -29.65 18.62
#